data_AF-A0A9X1KCY3-F1
#
_entry.id   AF-A0A9X1KCY3-F1
#
_cell.length_a   1.000
_cell.length_b   1.000
_cell.length_c   1.000
_cell.angle_alpha   90.00
_cell.angle_beta   90.00
_cell.angle_gamma   90.00
#
_symmetry.space_group_name_H-M   'P 1'
#
loop_
_entity.id
_entity.type
_entity.pdbx_description
1 polymer ?
#
loop_
_entity_poly.entity_id
_entity_poly.type
_entity_poly.pdbx_seq_one_letter_code
_entity_poly.pdbx_strand_id
1 'polypeptide(L)'
;MTSIGIAATQISISTIIPLLIAINDRDYLQFKELEKTFVSQNNVEVWQDVFNFRILPALDHQSKKWLLEAWCAEGIVSVKDLV
;
A
#
# COMPACT_ATOMS: atom_id res chain seq x y z
N MET A 1 20.16 7.17 -5.94
CA MET A 1 18.80 6.62 -6.13
C MET A 1 18.96 5.27 -6.80
N THR A 2 18.56 4.19 -6.13
CA THR A 2 18.47 2.86 -6.74
C THR A 2 17.39 2.90 -7.84
N SER A 3 17.48 2.01 -8.84
CA SER A 3 16.56 1.96 -9.99
C SER A 3 15.08 1.87 -9.60
N ILE A 4 14.79 1.37 -8.41
CA ILE A 4 13.44 1.15 -7.85
C ILE A 4 12.75 2.48 -7.50
N GLY A 5 13.46 3.42 -6.85
CA GLY A 5 12.89 4.73 -6.52
C GLY A 5 12.51 5.55 -7.75
N ILE A 6 13.22 5.36 -8.87
CA ILE A 6 12.87 5.96 -10.16
C ILE A 6 11.55 5.37 -10.68
N ALA A 7 11.37 4.05 -10.62
CA ALA A 7 10.14 3.39 -11.08
C ALA A 7 8.89 3.83 -10.29
N ALA A 8 8.98 4.01 -8.97
CA ALA A 8 7.87 4.46 -8.14
C ALA A 8 7.35 5.87 -8.51
N THR A 9 8.23 6.76 -8.97
CA THR A 9 7.84 8.10 -9.47
C THR A 9 7.11 8.07 -10.80
N GLN A 10 7.29 7.00 -11.60
CA GLN A 10 6.64 6.82 -12.90
C GLN A 10 5.23 6.22 -12.78
N ILE A 11 4.84 5.73 -11.60
CA ILE A 11 3.51 5.19 -11.37
C ILE A 11 2.47 6.31 -11.54
N SER A 12 1.48 6.09 -12.40
CA SER A 12 0.42 7.06 -12.65
C SER A 12 -0.37 7.36 -11.37
N ILE A 13 -0.77 8.62 -11.19
CA ILE A 13 -1.65 9.01 -10.08
C ILE A 13 -2.99 8.27 -10.14
N SER A 14 -3.47 7.94 -11.34
CA SER A 14 -4.71 7.17 -11.54
C SER A 14 -4.64 5.76 -10.95
N THR A 15 -3.44 5.21 -10.78
CA THR A 15 -3.21 3.93 -10.10
C THR A 15 -3.27 4.06 -8.58
N ILE A 16 -2.96 5.25 -8.03
CA ILE A 16 -2.88 5.49 -6.59
C ILE A 16 -4.20 5.98 -6.00
N ILE A 17 -4.98 6.78 -6.74
CA ILE A 17 -6.26 7.31 -6.28
C ILE A 17 -7.19 6.22 -5.72
N PRO A 18 -7.37 5.06 -6.37
CA PRO A 18 -8.23 4.00 -5.82
C PRO A 18 -7.78 3.47 -4.45
N LEU A 19 -6.45 3.38 -4.22
CA LEU A 19 -5.91 2.96 -2.92
C LEU A 19 -6.23 3.99 -1.83
N LEU A 20 -6.09 5.28 -2.15
CA LEU A 20 -6.43 6.36 -1.23
C LEU A 20 -7.93 6.39 -0.90
N ILE A 21 -8.79 6.15 -1.90
CA ILE A 21 -10.25 6.05 -1.72
C ILE A 21 -10.58 4.87 -0.79
N ALA A 22 -10.04 3.67 -1.05
CA ALA A 22 -10.30 2.51 -0.19
C ALA A 22 -9.87 2.75 1.27
N ILE A 23 -8.73 3.42 1.49
CA ILE A 23 -8.29 3.80 2.84
C ILE A 23 -9.25 4.82 3.47
N ASN A 24 -9.66 5.85 2.73
CA ASN A 24 -10.61 6.85 3.20
C ASN A 24 -11.95 6.22 3.62
N ASP A 25 -12.44 5.30 2.80
CA ASP A 25 -13.73 4.63 2.98
C ASP A 25 -13.67 3.50 4.02
N ARG A 26 -12.49 3.25 4.60
CA ARG A 26 -12.22 2.19 5.58
C ARG A 26 -12.53 0.80 5.03
N ASP A 27 -12.38 0.62 3.72
CA ASP A 27 -12.59 -0.64 3.02
C ASP A 27 -11.26 -1.40 2.90
N TYR A 28 -10.95 -2.17 3.94
CA TYR A 28 -9.71 -2.93 4.01
C TYR A 28 -9.64 -4.03 2.94
N LEU A 29 -10.75 -4.68 2.62
CA LEU A 29 -10.79 -5.75 1.63
C LEU A 29 -10.47 -5.20 0.23
N GLN A 30 -11.10 -4.09 -0.14
CA GLN A 30 -10.80 -3.41 -1.40
C GLN A 30 -9.36 -2.90 -1.45
N PHE A 31 -8.83 -2.36 -0.35
CA PHE A 31 -7.43 -1.94 -0.25
C PHE A 31 -6.47 -3.13 -0.52
N LYS A 32 -6.73 -4.31 0.07
CA LYS A 32 -5.91 -5.51 -0.14
C LYS A 32 -5.93 -6.02 -1.57
N GLU A 33 -7.08 -6.01 -2.23
CA GLU A 33 -7.18 -6.42 -3.64
C GLU A 33 -6.45 -5.44 -4.56
N LEU A 34 -6.51 -4.14 -4.27
CA LEU A 34 -5.75 -3.13 -5.00
C LEU A 34 -4.25 -3.27 -4.78
N GLU A 35 -3.79 -3.51 -3.55
CA GLU A 35 -2.39 -3.79 -3.22
C GLU A 35 -1.89 -5.02 -3.99
N LYS A 36 -2.62 -6.13 -3.94
CA LYS A 36 -2.27 -7.37 -4.64
C LYS A 36 -2.19 -7.16 -6.15
N THR A 37 -3.16 -6.45 -6.73
CA THR A 37 -3.16 -6.11 -8.15
C THR A 37 -1.95 -5.26 -8.51
N PHE A 38 -1.65 -4.23 -7.70
CA PHE A 38 -0.51 -3.36 -7.90
C PHE A 38 0.82 -4.13 -7.90
N VAL A 39 1.04 -4.97 -6.87
CA VAL A 39 2.25 -5.79 -6.71
C VAL A 39 2.40 -6.78 -7.88
N SER A 40 1.30 -7.37 -8.35
CA SER A 40 1.34 -8.29 -9.50
C SER A 40 1.80 -7.63 -10.80
N GLN A 41 1.55 -6.32 -10.95
CA GLN A 41 1.90 -5.56 -12.15
C GLN A 41 3.29 -4.92 -12.07
N ASN A 42 3.75 -4.56 -10.87
CA ASN A 42 4.93 -3.70 -10.69
C ASN A 42 6.04 -4.29 -9.82
N ASN A 43 5.79 -5.39 -9.08
CA ASN A 43 6.59 -5.97 -7.98
C ASN A 43 6.45 -5.31 -6.59
N VAL A 44 6.99 -5.99 -5.58
CA VAL A 44 6.86 -5.61 -4.16
C VAL A 44 7.77 -4.45 -3.78
N GLU A 45 8.93 -4.32 -4.42
CA GLU A 45 9.88 -3.25 -4.17
C GLU A 45 9.33 -1.89 -4.63
N VAL A 46 8.69 -1.85 -5.81
CA VAL A 46 8.00 -0.65 -6.30
C VAL A 46 6.80 -0.30 -5.42
N TRP A 47 6.08 -1.31 -4.93
CA TRP A 47 4.99 -1.09 -3.97
C TRP A 47 5.48 -0.42 -2.68
N GLN A 48 6.58 -0.90 -2.09
CA GLN A 48 7.15 -0.31 -0.87
C GLN A 48 7.49 1.17 -1.06
N ASP A 49 8.11 1.53 -2.18
CA ASP A 49 8.46 2.93 -2.46
C ASP A 49 7.21 3.79 -2.72
N VAL A 50 6.23 3.30 -3.49
CA VAL A 50 4.96 4.02 -3.68
C VAL A 50 4.21 4.20 -2.36
N PHE A 51 4.16 3.16 -1.54
CA PHE A 51 3.50 3.23 -0.25
C PHE A 51 4.18 4.27 0.66
N ASN A 52 5.51 4.17 0.84
CA ASN A 52 6.27 5.01 1.76
C ASN A 52 6.32 6.48 1.34
N PHE A 53 6.45 6.76 0.04
CA PHE A 53 6.73 8.11 -0.44
C PHE A 53 5.52 8.81 -1.08
N ARG A 54 4.43 8.09 -1.39
CA ARG A 54 3.27 8.70 -2.07
C ARG A 54 1.95 8.45 -1.36
N ILE A 55 1.71 7.23 -0.87
CA ILE A 55 0.46 6.91 -0.17
C ILE A 55 0.54 7.40 1.27
N LEU A 56 1.50 6.90 2.05
CA LEU A 56 1.62 7.20 3.47
C LEU A 56 1.70 8.71 3.77
N PRO A 57 2.46 9.55 3.02
CA PRO A 57 2.49 10.98 3.25
C PRO A 57 1.16 11.69 2.95
N ALA A 58 0.32 11.13 2.07
CA ALA A 58 -0.98 11.71 1.71
C ALA A 58 -2.09 11.41 2.74
N LEU A 59 -1.87 10.47 3.67
CA LEU A 59 -2.84 10.10 4.68
C LEU A 59 -2.81 11.04 5.89
N ASP A 60 -4.00 11.46 6.34
CA ASP A 60 -4.17 12.08 7.64
C ASP A 60 -3.89 11.09 8.79
N HIS A 61 -3.83 11.62 10.02
CA HIS A 61 -3.51 10.82 11.21
C HIS A 61 -4.54 9.70 11.47
N GLN A 62 -5.83 9.95 11.28
CA GLN A 62 -6.89 8.97 11.50
C GLN A 62 -6.82 7.84 10.47
N SER A 63 -6.58 8.17 9.21
CA SER A 63 -6.44 7.21 8.12
C SER A 63 -5.18 6.34 8.30
N LYS A 64 -4.06 6.90 8.76
CA LYS A 64 -2.85 6.13 9.15
C LYS A 64 -3.13 5.17 10.29
N LYS A 65 -3.79 5.66 11.34
CA LYS A 65 -4.12 4.86 12.53
C LYS A 65 -5.01 3.69 12.15
N TRP A 66 -6.08 3.94 11.40
CA TRP A 66 -6.98 2.88 10.94
C TRP A 66 -6.26 1.82 10.11
N LEU A 67 -5.41 2.22 9.16
CA LEU A 67 -4.70 1.26 8.31
C LEU A 67 -3.75 0.39 9.13
N LEU A 68 -3.04 0.99 10.10
CA LEU A 68 -2.18 0.24 11.03
C LEU A 68 -2.99 -0.73 11.89
N GLU A 69 -4.12 -0.30 12.43
CA GLU A 69 -5.02 -1.16 13.21
C GLU A 69 -5.55 -2.32 12.36
N ALA A 70 -5.95 -2.08 11.12
CA ALA A 70 -6.42 -3.11 10.20
C ALA A 70 -5.31 -4.14 9.87
N TRP A 71 -4.09 -3.69 9.62
CA TRP A 71 -2.94 -4.59 9.43
C TRP A 71 -2.60 -5.41 10.68
N CYS A 72 -2.72 -4.82 11.87
CA CYS A 72 -2.46 -5.53 13.11
C CYS A 72 -3.60 -6.48 13.52
N ALA A 73 -4.85 -6.12 13.22
CA ALA A 73 -6.05 -6.88 13.58
C ALA A 73 -6.22 -8.17 12.78
N GLU A 74 -5.84 -8.16 11.50
CA GLU A 74 -5.76 -9.37 10.65
C GLU A 74 -4.56 -10.25 11.02
N GLY A 75 -3.76 -9.81 12.01
CA GLY A 75 -2.43 -10.33 12.29
C GLY A 75 -1.45 -9.83 11.24
N ILE A 76 -0.29 -9.35 11.68
CA ILE A 76 0.89 -9.42 10.81
C ILE A 76 1.09 -10.92 10.61
N VAL A 77 0.60 -11.49 9.50
CA VAL A 77 1.09 -12.78 9.01
C VAL A 77 2.54 -12.52 8.62
N SER A 78 3.38 -12.48 9.65
CA SER A 78 4.82 -12.54 9.51
C SER A 78 5.05 -13.80 8.70
N VAL A 79 5.76 -13.66 7.58
CA VAL A 79 6.11 -14.71 6.63
C VAL A 79 7.09 -15.70 7.29
N LYS A 80 6.76 -16.21 8.49
CA LYS A 80 7.56 -17.10 9.32
C LYS A 80 6.90 -18.46 9.54
N ASP A 81 5.62 -18.62 9.25
CA ASP A 81 4.93 -19.91 9.41
C ASP A 81 4.61 -20.56 8.04
N LEU A 82 5.62 -20.63 7.17
CA LEU A 82 5.66 -21.55 6.04
C LEU A 82 6.84 -22.52 6.19
N VAL A 83 6.93 -23.18 7.34
CA VAL A 83 7.79 -24.35 7.59
C VAL A 83 6.96 -25.46 8.20
#